data_AF-A0A975AGF0-F1
#
_entry.id   AF-A0A975AGF0-F1
#
_cell.length_a   1.000
_cell.length_b   1.000
_cell.length_c   1.000
_cell.angle_alpha   90.00
_cell.angle_beta   90.00
_cell.angle_gamma   90.00
#
_symmetry.space_group_name_H-M   'P 1'
#
loop_
_entity.id
_entity.type
_entity.pdbx_description
1 polymer ?
#
loop_
_entity_poly.entity_id
_entity_poly.type
_entity_poly.pdbx_seq_one_letter_code
_entity_poly.pdbx_strand_id
1 'polypeptide(L)'
;MKTVESYTGDIKGFIRFLAERDITFEATLNRFTVISYKNHLLENSYEPTTINKKLNSIQSFKDFLIDKEYMSESVINLGRDRIKIAGGSEKPVKT
;
A
#
# COMPACT_ATOMS: atom_id res chain seq x y z
N MET A 1 2.24 16.01 11.97
CA MET A 1 2.06 15.10 10.81
C MET A 1 2.15 15.94 9.55
N LYS A 2 3.19 15.76 8.73
CA LYS A 2 3.23 16.36 7.39
C LYS A 2 2.71 15.31 6.41
N THR A 3 1.48 15.48 5.99
CA THR A 3 0.68 14.52 5.21
C THR A 3 1.34 14.14 3.88
N VAL A 4 1.93 15.11 3.19
CA VAL A 4 2.63 14.91 1.90
C VAL A 4 3.90 14.08 2.06
N GLU A 5 4.75 14.42 3.04
CA GLU A 5 6.03 13.72 3.27
C GLU A 5 5.80 12.24 3.57
N SER A 6 4.78 11.92 4.37
CA SER A 6 4.42 10.53 4.66
C SER A 6 3.97 9.77 3.42
N TYR A 7 3.09 10.38 2.63
CA TYR A 7 2.60 9.78 1.38
C TYR A 7 3.76 9.52 0.41
N THR A 8 4.61 10.53 0.19
CA THR A 8 5.80 10.40 -0.66
C THR A 8 6.74 9.31 -0.15
N GLY A 9 6.92 9.18 1.17
CA GLY A 9 7.73 8.11 1.77
C GLY A 9 7.16 6.72 1.49
N ASP A 10 5.84 6.55 1.58
CA ASP A 10 5.18 5.28 1.29
C ASP A 10 5.32 4.88 -0.19
N ILE A 11 5.15 5.82 -1.12
CA ILE A 11 5.35 5.57 -2.56
C ILE A 11 6.82 5.27 -2.89
N LYS A 12 7.77 6.00 -2.31
CA LYS A 12 9.21 5.73 -2.48
C LYS A 12 9.59 4.33 -2.00
N GLY A 13 9.02 3.89 -0.88
CA GLY A 13 9.25 2.54 -0.37
C GLY A 13 8.75 1.47 -1.33
N PHE A 14 7.58 1.67 -1.94
CA PHE A 14 7.04 0.75 -2.94
C PHE A 14 7.89 0.73 -4.23
N ILE A 15 8.27 1.89 -4.76
CA ILE A 15 9.12 1.97 -5.96
C ILE A 15 10.48 1.30 -5.73
N ARG A 16 11.09 1.50 -4.56
CA ARG A 16 12.33 0.81 -4.18
C ARG A 16 12.15 -0.71 -4.18
N PHE A 17 11.08 -1.20 -3.58
CA PHE A 17 10.76 -2.63 -3.54
C PHE A 17 10.63 -3.24 -4.95
N LEU A 18 10.04 -2.51 -5.90
CA LEU A 18 9.95 -2.94 -7.30
C LEU A 18 11.32 -2.95 -7.98
N ALA A 19 12.12 -1.89 -7.78
CA ALA A 19 13.46 -1.76 -8.35
C ALA A 19 14.41 -2.86 -7.86
N GLU A 20 14.34 -3.25 -6.57
CA GLU A 20 15.11 -4.35 -5.99
C GLU A 20 14.76 -5.73 -6.59
N ARG A 21 13.68 -5.82 -7.37
CA ARG A 21 13.19 -7.06 -8.01
C ARG A 21 13.22 -6.99 -9.54
N ASP A 22 13.91 -5.98 -10.09
CA ASP A 22 13.96 -5.70 -11.53
C ASP A 22 12.56 -5.55 -12.18
N ILE A 23 11.58 -5.09 -11.39
CA ILE A 23 10.21 -4.87 -11.84
C ILE A 23 10.07 -3.43 -12.31
N THR A 24 9.80 -3.23 -13.61
CA THR A 24 9.57 -1.90 -14.18
C THR A 24 8.20 -1.36 -13.79
N PHE A 25 8.16 -0.12 -13.32
CA PHE A 25 6.96 0.51 -12.79
C PHE A 25 5.76 0.49 -13.77
N GLU A 26 6.01 0.75 -15.06
CA GLU A 26 5.00 0.80 -16.12
C GLU A 26 4.32 -0.56 -16.39
N ALA A 27 5.03 -1.67 -16.13
CA ALA A 27 4.53 -3.00 -16.51
C ALA A 27 3.72 -3.69 -15.40
N THR A 28 3.72 -3.17 -14.18
CA THR A 28 3.49 -4.06 -13.03
C THR A 28 2.70 -3.48 -11.87
N LEU A 29 2.10 -2.29 -11.97
CA LEU A 29 1.15 -1.79 -10.95
C LEU A 29 -0.23 -2.51 -11.04
N ASN A 30 -0.19 -3.80 -10.79
CA ASN A 30 -1.32 -4.72 -10.80
C ASN A 30 -1.46 -5.41 -9.43
N ARG A 31 -2.50 -6.24 -9.27
CA ARG A 31 -2.77 -6.95 -8.02
C ARG A 31 -1.60 -7.80 -7.53
N PHE A 32 -0.80 -8.36 -8.43
CA PHE A 32 0.32 -9.24 -8.07
C PHE A 32 1.42 -8.47 -7.31
N THR A 33 1.84 -7.30 -7.79
CA THR A 33 2.88 -6.52 -7.10
C THR A 33 2.41 -5.98 -5.77
N VAL A 34 1.13 -5.62 -5.64
CA VAL A 34 0.56 -5.18 -4.36
C VAL A 34 0.49 -6.31 -3.35
N ILE A 35 0.12 -7.53 -3.77
CA ILE A 35 0.17 -8.72 -2.90
C ILE A 35 1.63 -9.03 -2.51
N SER A 36 2.55 -9.00 -3.47
CA SER A 36 3.97 -9.27 -3.22
C SER A 36 4.56 -8.25 -2.24
N TYR A 37 4.23 -6.97 -2.39
CA TYR A 37 4.66 -5.93 -1.47
C TYR A 37 4.06 -6.10 -0.08
N LYS A 38 2.77 -6.43 0.02
CA LYS A 38 2.14 -6.76 1.30
C LYS A 38 2.87 -7.90 2.02
N ASN A 39 3.20 -8.97 1.30
CA ASN A 39 3.90 -10.12 1.87
C ASN A 39 5.32 -9.72 2.33
N HIS A 40 6.03 -8.94 1.53
CA HIS A 40 7.32 -8.39 1.93
C HIS A 40 7.24 -7.55 3.20
N LEU A 41 6.22 -6.71 3.36
CA LEU A 41 6.02 -5.93 4.58
C LEU A 41 5.70 -6.83 5.79
N LEU A 42 4.92 -7.90 5.59
CA LEU A 42 4.65 -8.90 6.63
C LEU A 42 5.92 -9.63 7.06
N GLU A 43 6.74 -10.08 6.10
CA GLU A 43 8.03 -10.72 6.34
C GLU A 43 9.01 -9.80 7.11
N ASN A 44 8.90 -8.49 6.91
CA ASN A 44 9.68 -7.48 7.60
C ASN A 44 9.02 -6.97 8.90
N SER A 45 8.00 -7.69 9.41
CA SER A 45 7.35 -7.41 10.70
C SER A 45 6.77 -6.00 10.83
N TYR A 46 6.29 -5.41 9.72
CA TYR A 46 5.55 -4.15 9.78
C TYR A 46 4.18 -4.37 10.45
N GLU A 47 3.79 -3.43 11.31
CA GLU A 47 2.47 -3.44 11.94
C GLU A 47 1.34 -3.42 10.90
N PRO A 48 0.24 -4.19 11.09
CA PRO A 48 -0.89 -4.22 10.14
C PRO A 48 -1.47 -2.85 9.80
N THR A 49 -1.48 -1.92 10.76
CA THR A 49 -1.91 -0.53 10.57
C THR A 49 -0.98 0.24 9.62
N THR A 50 0.33 0.02 9.73
CA THR A 50 1.35 0.59 8.84
C THR A 50 1.25 -0.01 7.44
N ILE A 51 1.03 -1.33 7.34
CA ILE A 51 0.83 -2.01 6.06
C ILE A 51 -0.41 -1.45 5.36
N ASN A 52 -1.55 -1.38 6.05
CA ASN A 52 -2.79 -0.86 5.47
C ASN A 52 -2.64 0.60 5.00
N LYS A 53 -1.92 1.44 5.75
CA LYS A 53 -1.60 2.81 5.34
C LYS A 53 -0.78 2.86 4.04
N LYS A 54 0.25 2.02 3.92
CA LYS A 54 1.08 1.91 2.71
C LYS A 54 0.25 1.45 1.51
N LEU A 55 -0.60 0.44 1.70
CA LEU A 55 -1.50 -0.07 0.66
C LEU A 55 -2.50 1.00 0.19
N ASN A 56 -3.04 1.81 1.12
CA ASN A 56 -3.92 2.93 0.78
C ASN A 56 -3.18 3.99 -0.05
N SER A 57 -1.95 4.33 0.30
CA SER A 57 -1.13 5.28 -0.47
C SER A 57 -0.89 4.77 -1.90
N ILE A 58 -0.55 3.49 -2.06
CA ILE A 58 -0.35 2.86 -3.38
C ILE A 58 -1.64 2.88 -4.20
N GLN A 59 -2.79 2.60 -3.58
CA GLN A 59 -4.09 2.69 -4.26
C GLN A 59 -4.35 4.12 -4.76
N SER A 60 -4.21 5.13 -3.90
CA SER A 60 -4.42 6.52 -4.30
C SER A 60 -3.46 6.96 -5.41
N PHE A 61 -2.22 6.47 -5.39
CA PHE A 61 -1.26 6.73 -6.45
C PHE A 61 -1.68 6.07 -7.77
N LYS A 62 -2.13 4.82 -7.73
CA LYS A 62 -2.66 4.12 -8.90
C LYS A 62 -3.87 4.85 -9.48
N ASP A 63 -4.81 5.27 -8.65
CA ASP A 63 -6.01 5.99 -9.09
C ASP A 63 -5.65 7.31 -9.78
N PHE A 64 -4.63 8.02 -9.28
CA PHE A 64 -4.06 9.19 -9.94
C PHE A 64 -3.44 8.87 -11.32
N LEU A 65 -2.74 7.74 -11.46
CA LEU A 65 -2.13 7.35 -12.74
C LEU A 65 -3.19 6.97 -13.78
N ILE A 66 -4.28 6.34 -13.36
CA ILE A 66 -5.43 6.03 -14.22
C ILE A 66 -6.12 7.33 -14.66
N ASP A 67 -6.40 8.25 -13.72
CA ASP A 67 -6.98 9.57 -14.02
C ASP A 67 -6.15 10.38 -15.02
N LYS A 68 -4.83 10.20 -14.99
CA LYS A 68 -3.89 10.87 -15.89
C LYS A 68 -3.57 10.07 -17.16
N GLU A 69 -4.28 8.97 -17.40
CA GLU A 69 -4.11 8.09 -18.55
C GLU A 69 -2.70 7.48 -18.69
N TYR A 70 -1.92 7.47 -17.61
CA TYR A 70 -0.63 6.79 -17.55
C TYR A 70 -0.76 5.28 -17.38
N MET A 71 -1.95 4.78 -17.00
CA MET A 71 -2.24 3.36 -16.82
C MET A 71 -3.67 3.04 -17.23
N SER A 72 -3.86 1.87 -17.86
CA SER A 72 -5.19 1.28 -18.06
C SER A 72 -5.66 0.53 -16.81
N GLU A 73 -6.98 0.39 -16.65
CA GLU A 73 -7.65 -0.11 -15.45
C GLU A 73 -7.00 -1.36 -14.82
N SER A 74 -6.83 -1.34 -13.49
CA SER A 74 -6.12 -2.39 -12.73
C SER A 74 -6.94 -2.90 -11.54
N VAL A 75 -7.03 -4.24 -11.46
CA VAL A 75 -7.90 -5.08 -10.60
C VAL A 75 -7.51 -5.12 -9.11
N ILE A 76 -7.07 -3.99 -8.54
CA ILE A 76 -6.76 -3.91 -7.10
C ILE A 76 -8.07 -3.79 -6.31
N ASN A 77 -8.29 -4.72 -5.38
CA ASN A 77 -9.47 -4.72 -4.51
C ASN A 77 -9.02 -4.71 -3.05
N LEU A 78 -8.91 -3.51 -2.48
CA LEU A 78 -8.48 -3.30 -1.09
C LEU A 78 -9.36 -4.03 -0.06
N GLY A 79 -10.63 -4.30 -0.37
CA GLY A 79 -11.52 -5.09 0.48
C GLY A 79 -11.02 -6.52 0.71
N ARG A 80 -10.26 -7.07 -0.26
CA ARG A 80 -9.64 -8.39 -0.17
C ARG A 80 -8.17 -8.33 0.27
N ASP A 81 -7.49 -7.22 0.03
CA ASP A 81 -6.03 -7.14 0.18
C ASP A 81 -5.57 -6.57 1.52
N ARG A 82 -6.38 -5.75 2.18
CA ARG A 82 -6.08 -5.23 3.52
C ARG A 82 -5.98 -6.37 4.54
N ILE A 83 -5.09 -6.18 5.51
CA ILE A 83 -5.02 -7.09 6.67
C ILE A 83 -6.22 -6.77 7.55
N LYS A 84 -7.06 -7.79 7.80
CA LYS A 84 -8.15 -7.69 8.78
C LYS A 84 -7.54 -7.52 10.16
N ILE A 85 -7.81 -6.38 10.78
CA ILE A 85 -7.48 -6.14 12.19
C ILE A 85 -8.74 -6.56 12.96
N ALA A 86 -8.65 -7.62 13.76
CA ALA A 86 -9.72 -7.93 14.70
C ALA A 86 -9.87 -6.75 15.66
N GLY A 87 -11.12 -6.38 16.00
CA GLY A 87 -11.48 -5.16 16.72
C GLY A 87 -10.47 -4.78 17.81
N GLY A 88 -9.99 -3.54 17.73
CA GLY A 88 -9.11 -2.98 18.74
C GLY A 88 -9.75 -3.13 20.12
N SER A 89 -8.93 -3.49 21.09
CA SER A 89 -9.26 -3.40 22.49
C SER A 89 -9.60 -1.95 22.82
N GLU A 90 -10.88 -1.60 22.75
CA GLU A 90 -11.41 -0.46 23.49
C GLU A 90 -11.19 -0.77 24.97
N LYS A 91 -10.10 -0.25 25.54
CA LYS A 91 -10.08 -0.03 26.98
C LYS A 91 -10.96 1.19 27.23
N PRO A 92 -12.13 1.06 27.87
CA PRO A 92 -12.85 2.24 28.30
C PRO A 92 -11.96 2.97 29.32
N VAL A 93 -11.57 4.19 28.98
CA VAL A 93 -11.07 5.15 29.96
C VAL A 93 -12.22 5.38 30.94
N LYS A 94 -12.09 4.84 32.15
CA LYS A 94 -12.97 5.21 33.26
C LYS A 94 -12.52 6.59 33.72
N THR A 95 -13.36 7.59 33.48
CA THR A 95 -13.37 8.87 34.18
C THR A 95 -13.91 8.68 35.59
#